data_AF-A0A7V2AV84-F1
#
_entry.id   AF-A0A7V2AV84-F1
#
_cell.length_a   1.000
_cell.length_b   1.000
_cell.length_c   1.000
_cell.angle_alpha   90.00
_cell.angle_beta   90.00
_cell.angle_gamma   90.00
#
_symmetry.space_group_name_H-M   'P 1'
#
loop_
_entity.id
_entity.type
_entity.pdbx_description
1 polymer ?
#
loop_
_entity_poly.entity_id
_entity_poly.type
_entity_poly.pdbx_seq_one_letter_code
_entity_poly.pdbx_strand_id
1 'polypeptide(L)'
;MRSADRLVKVFCSIDDPRTMKRFMREIFTPSELEDISKRWQVMELLRRGHSQRGIASMLGVSLCKITRGSKVLRRGGSVSRRILDRQEATD
;
A
#
# COMPACT_ATOMS: atom_id res chain seq x y z
N MET A 1 -18.22 9.89 -16.33
CA MET A 1 -17.11 9.88 -15.35
C MET A 1 -17.26 8.61 -14.51
N ARG A 2 -16.24 7.76 -14.42
CA ARG A 2 -16.37 6.49 -13.66
C ARG A 2 -16.42 6.82 -12.17
N SER A 3 -17.20 6.08 -11.37
CA SER A 3 -17.37 6.36 -9.93
C SER A 3 -16.03 6.44 -9.18
N ALA A 4 -15.04 5.64 -9.59
CA ALA A 4 -13.69 5.68 -9.04
C ALA A 4 -12.98 7.03 -9.23
N ASP A 5 -13.20 7.73 -10.35
CA ASP A 5 -12.55 9.02 -10.63
C ASP A 5 -12.99 10.09 -9.63
N ARG A 6 -14.25 10.02 -9.15
CA ARG A 6 -14.75 10.93 -8.11
C ARG A 6 -14.09 10.67 -6.76
N LEU A 7 -14.00 9.39 -6.37
CA LEU A 7 -13.38 9.01 -5.09
C LEU A 7 -11.89 9.37 -5.06
N VAL A 8 -11.17 9.19 -6.16
CA VAL A 8 -9.76 9.61 -6.28
C VAL A 8 -9.62 11.12 -6.08
N LYS A 9 -10.49 11.94 -6.67
CA LYS A 9 -10.48 13.40 -6.44
C LYS A 9 -10.68 13.77 -4.97
N VAL A 10 -11.58 13.07 -4.27
CA VAL A 10 -11.79 13.28 -2.83
C VAL A 10 -10.56 12.89 -2.02
N PHE A 11 -9.92 11.75 -2.33
CA PHE A 11 -8.65 11.39 -1.67
C PHE A 11 -7.57 12.45 -1.89
N CYS A 12 -7.46 13.00 -3.11
CA CYS A 12 -6.46 14.01 -3.42
C CYS A 12 -6.76 15.41 -2.85
N SER A 13 -8.00 15.71 -2.46
CA SER A 13 -8.36 17.01 -1.89
C SER A 13 -8.12 17.12 -0.37
N ILE A 14 -7.74 16.03 0.30
CA ILE A 14 -7.45 16.00 1.73
C ILE A 14 -5.94 16.01 1.91
N ASP A 15 -5.39 17.11 2.42
CA ASP A 15 -3.96 17.36 2.64
C ASP A 15 -3.50 17.08 4.08
N ASP A 16 -4.39 17.18 5.07
CA ASP A 16 -4.11 16.84 6.46
C ASP A 16 -4.21 15.32 6.74
N PRO A 17 -3.12 14.67 7.21
CA PRO A 17 -3.12 13.24 7.52
C PRO A 17 -4.13 12.83 8.59
N ARG A 18 -4.46 13.71 9.55
CA ARG A 18 -5.43 13.37 10.61
C ARG A 18 -6.84 13.28 10.02
N THR A 19 -7.19 14.20 9.13
CA THR A 19 -8.44 14.21 8.39
C THR A 19 -8.54 13.00 7.46
N MET A 20 -7.48 12.69 6.71
CA MET A 20 -7.46 11.49 5.85
C MET A 20 -7.68 10.21 6.67
N LYS A 21 -7.02 10.09 7.82
CA LYS A 21 -7.17 8.93 8.71
C LYS A 21 -8.60 8.77 9.23
N ARG A 22 -9.29 9.87 9.54
CA ARG A 22 -10.72 9.84 9.93
C ARG A 22 -11.59 9.39 8.77
N PHE A 23 -11.45 10.04 7.61
CA PHE A 23 -12.18 9.69 6.39
C PHE A 23 -12.03 8.21 6.02
N MET A 24 -10.80 7.69 6.03
CA MET A 24 -10.53 6.28 5.76
C MET A 24 -11.26 5.33 6.73
N ARG A 25 -11.41 5.70 8.01
CA ARG A 25 -12.15 4.89 9.00
C ARG A 25 -13.67 4.96 8.84
N GLU A 26 -14.18 5.99 8.18
CA GLU A 26 -15.61 6.13 7.91
C GLU A 26 -16.02 5.33 6.67
N ILE A 27 -15.16 5.27 5.64
CA ILE A 27 -15.49 4.64 4.35
C ILE A 27 -15.06 3.18 4.23
N PHE A 28 -14.06 2.74 5.01
CA PHE A 28 -13.56 1.37 4.99
C PHE A 28 -13.92 0.66 6.30
N THR A 29 -14.18 -0.64 6.19
CA THR A 29 -14.26 -1.50 7.35
C THR A 29 -12.87 -1.67 8.00
N PRO A 30 -12.79 -2.01 9.30
CA PRO A 30 -11.51 -2.27 9.96
C PRO A 30 -10.67 -3.34 9.26
N SER A 31 -11.30 -4.39 8.73
CA SER A 31 -10.61 -5.47 8.01
C SER A 31 -10.07 -5.03 6.65
N GLU A 32 -10.80 -4.20 5.90
CA GLU A 32 -10.31 -3.63 4.64
C GLU A 32 -9.11 -2.71 4.87
N LEU A 33 -9.15 -1.87 5.91
CA LEU A 33 -8.01 -1.03 6.30
C LEU A 33 -6.78 -1.86 6.64
N GLU A 34 -6.95 -2.92 7.42
CA GLU A 34 -5.88 -3.83 7.77
C GLU A 34 -5.29 -4.50 6.53
N ASP A 35 -6.15 -4.99 5.63
CA ASP A 35 -5.73 -5.64 4.39
C ASP A 35 -4.96 -4.70 3.45
N ILE A 36 -5.42 -3.46 3.29
CA ILE A 36 -4.73 -2.45 2.47
C ILE A 36 -3.40 -2.06 3.11
N SER A 37 -3.36 -1.89 4.43
CA SER A 37 -2.14 -1.57 5.17
C SER A 37 -1.10 -2.68 5.06
N LYS A 38 -1.51 -3.94 5.26
CA LYS A 38 -0.64 -5.12 5.09
C LYS A 38 -0.10 -5.23 3.66
N ARG A 39 -0.90 -4.91 2.63
CA ARG A 39 -0.43 -4.89 1.24
C ARG A 39 0.68 -3.86 1.03
N TRP A 40 0.57 -2.68 1.65
CA TRP A 40 1.61 -1.66 1.59
C TRP A 40 2.89 -2.13 2.31
N GLN A 41 2.77 -2.65 3.54
CA GLN A 41 3.89 -3.19 4.33
C GLN A 41 4.64 -4.32 3.61
N VAL A 42 3.91 -5.21 2.93
CA VAL A 42 4.52 -6.25 2.08
C VAL A 42 5.42 -5.62 1.02
N MET A 43 4.99 -4.54 0.36
CA MET A 43 5.78 -3.87 -0.68
C MET A 43 6.99 -3.14 -0.09
N GLU A 44 6.86 -2.51 1.08
CA GLU A 44 7.98 -1.90 1.82
C GLU A 44 9.06 -2.94 2.16
N LEU A 45 8.67 -4.08 2.74
CA LEU A 45 9.62 -5.13 3.11
C LEU A 45 10.27 -5.79 1.88
N LEU A 46 9.49 -6.02 0.82
CA LEU A 46 10.04 -6.50 -0.46
C LEU A 46 11.05 -5.50 -1.03
N ARG A 47 10.77 -4.19 -0.90
CA ARG A 47 11.65 -3.13 -1.38
C ARG A 47 12.97 -3.07 -0.59
N ARG A 48 12.91 -3.30 0.71
CA ARG A 48 14.06 -3.40 1.63
C ARG A 48 14.86 -4.71 1.51
N GLY A 49 14.49 -5.60 0.60
CA GLY A 49 15.23 -6.83 0.31
C GLY A 49 14.89 -8.03 1.19
N HIS A 50 13.82 -7.96 2.01
CA HIS A 50 13.38 -9.11 2.78
C HIS A 50 12.89 -10.25 1.88
N SER A 51 13.20 -11.49 2.26
CA SER A 51 12.71 -12.68 1.55
C SER A 51 11.19 -12.82 1.70
N GLN A 52 10.52 -13.35 0.68
CA GLN A 52 9.06 -13.56 0.73
C GLN A 52 8.65 -14.48 1.89
N ARG A 53 9.47 -15.48 2.21
CA ARG A 53 9.23 -16.37 3.36
C ARG A 53 9.36 -15.63 4.70
N GLY A 54 10.36 -14.74 4.83
CA GLY A 54 10.48 -13.88 6.01
C GLY A 54 9.29 -12.95 6.18
N ILE A 55 8.82 -12.34 5.09
CA ILE A 55 7.63 -11.47 5.09
C ILE A 55 6.37 -12.23 5.50
N ALA A 56 6.19 -13.46 5.01
CA ALA A 56 5.06 -14.31 5.40
C ALA A 56 5.05 -14.58 6.91
N SER A 57 6.22 -14.87 7.49
CA SER A 57 6.38 -15.08 8.93
C SER A 57 6.12 -13.82 9.75
N MET A 58 6.61 -12.66 9.31
CA MET A 58 6.47 -11.40 10.05
C MET A 58 5.04 -10.86 10.04
N LEU A 59 4.36 -10.93 8.89
CA LEU A 59 3.05 -10.30 8.69
C LEU A 59 1.87 -11.27 8.77
N GLY A 60 2.12 -12.57 8.91
CA GLY A 60 1.08 -13.60 8.92
C GLY A 60 0.28 -13.66 7.62
N VAL A 61 0.93 -13.41 6.47
CA VAL A 61 0.28 -13.37 5.15
C VAL A 61 0.77 -14.51 4.26
N SER A 62 -0.10 -15.02 3.39
CA SER A 62 0.27 -16.11 2.47
C SER A 62 1.25 -15.64 1.38
N LEU A 63 2.09 -16.57 0.91
CA LEU A 63 3.02 -16.32 -0.21
C LEU A 63 2.32 -15.81 -1.47
N CYS A 64 1.07 -16.24 -1.72
CA CYS A 64 0.27 -15.74 -2.84
C CYS A 64 0.00 -14.22 -2.73
N LYS A 65 -0.35 -13.73 -1.52
CA LYS A 65 -0.54 -12.29 -1.26
C LYS A 65 0.76 -11.51 -1.52
N ILE A 66 1.91 -12.07 -1.12
CA ILE A 66 3.23 -11.45 -1.29
C ILE A 66 3.65 -11.41 -2.76
N THR A 67 3.41 -12.50 -3.50
CA THR A 67 3.77 -12.62 -4.92
C THR A 67 3.10 -11.52 -5.75
N ARG A 68 1.86 -11.13 -5.41
CA ARG A 68 1.17 -10.01 -6.07
C ARG A 68 1.91 -8.68 -5.87
N GLY A 69 2.30 -8.35 -4.64
CA GLY A 69 3.11 -7.15 -4.37
C GLY A 69 4.45 -7.17 -5.10
N SER A 70 5.13 -8.33 -5.12
CA SER A 70 6.38 -8.52 -5.84
C SER A 70 6.25 -8.29 -7.35
N LYS A 71 5.16 -8.74 -7.98
CA LYS A 71 4.87 -8.46 -9.39
C LYS A 71 4.62 -6.96 -9.65
N VAL A 72 3.90 -6.28 -8.76
CA VAL A 72 3.66 -4.83 -8.86
C VAL A 72 4.97 -4.05 -8.83
N LEU A 73 5.90 -4.41 -7.94
CA LEU A 73 7.18 -3.70 -7.82
C LEU A 73 8.14 -3.95 -8.99
N ARG A 74 8.08 -5.13 -9.63
CA ARG A 74 8.90 -5.44 -10.82
C ARG A 74 8.36 -4.84 -12.12
N ARG A 75 7.09 -4.41 -12.14
CA ARG A 75 6.49 -3.86 -13.36
C ARG A 75 7.11 -2.50 -13.68
N GLY A 76 7.57 -2.33 -14.92
CA GLY A 76 8.04 -1.05 -15.44
C GLY A 76 6.99 0.05 -15.24
N GLY A 77 7.41 1.20 -14.71
CA GLY A 77 6.52 2.33 -14.45
C GLY A 77 5.61 2.18 -13.21
N SER A 78 5.87 1.20 -12.33
CA SER A 78 5.12 1.02 -11.09
C SER A 78 5.12 2.29 -10.22
N VAL A 79 3.94 2.87 -10.02
CA VAL A 79 3.75 4.05 -9.16
C VAL A 79 4.13 3.70 -7.72
N SER A 80 3.73 2.52 -7.22
CA SER A 80 4.08 2.06 -5.88
C SER A 80 5.60 1.98 -5.68
N ARG A 81 6.34 1.47 -6.68
CA ARG A 81 7.80 1.43 -6.63
C ARG A 81 8.39 2.84 -6.54
N ARG A 82 7.93 3.77 -7.40
CA ARG A 82 8.41 5.16 -7.40
C ARG A 82 8.13 5.90 -6.08
N ILE A 83 6.98 5.65 -5.45
CA ILE A 83 6.65 6.25 -4.15
C ILE A 83 7.59 5.71 -3.07
N LEU A 84 7.80 4.40 -3.01
CA LEU A 84 8.70 3.77 -2.05
C LEU A 84 10.15 4.26 -2.22
N ASP A 85 10.63 4.36 -3.47
CA ASP A 85 11.96 4.88 -3.77
C ASP A 85 12.15 6.35 -3.31
N ARG A 86 11.09 7.17 -3.33
CA ARG A 86 11.13 8.56 -2.83
C ARG A 86 11.16 8.64 -1.31
N GLN A 87 10.44 7.74 -0.63
CA GLN A 87 10.41 7.70 0.82
C GLN A 87 11.78 7.26 1.39
N GLU A 88 12.40 6.23 0.80
CA GLU A 88 13.75 5.79 1.20
C GLU A 88 14.85 6.84 0.95
N ALA A 89 14.64 7.81 0.05
CA ALA A 89 15.60 8.90 -0.18
C ALA A 89 15.50 10.04 0.84
N THR A 90 14.47 10.03 1.70
CA THR A 90 14.20 11.06 2.72
C THR A 90 14.54 10.58 4.13
N ASP A 91 14.79 9.27 4.31
CA ASP A 91 15.25 8.62 5.55
C ASP A 91 16.77 8.42 5.53
#